data_AF-A0A8J8AP88-F1
#
_entry.id   AF-A0A8J8AP88-F1
#
_cell.length_a   1.000
_cell.length_b   1.000
_cell.length_c   1.000
_cell.angle_alpha   90.00
_cell.angle_beta   90.00
_cell.angle_gamma   90.00
#
_symmetry.space_group_name_H-M   'P 1'
#
loop_
_entity.id
_entity.type
_entity.pdbx_description
1 polymer ?
#
loop_
_entity_poly.entity_id
_entity_poly.type
_entity_poly.pdbx_seq_one_letter_code
_entity_poly.pdbx_strand_id
1 'polypeptide(L)'
;MLHPAPTRLRSGLASPATGLIAGAALLAALFLAAPLRAQVATEISPDAPIVNFRLPTFTPEGYRAWLVRGSEARMLSKAEIEVRELTMTVFSGNETDRIQTMLLSPQARVFPQPQVVTGDRSIRVIDDQFEATGESWRYEHREKRVSIAKNVRVTFRAELKNLLQ
;
A
#
# COMPACT_ATOMS: atom_id res chain seq x y z
N MET A 1 40.42 -30.71 47.94
CA MET A 1 41.57 -30.61 47.02
C MET A 1 42.03 -29.15 47.04
N LEU A 2 43.04 -28.85 47.86
CA LEU A 2 44.44 -28.58 47.47
C LEU A 2 44.64 -27.28 46.66
N HIS A 3 45.14 -26.26 47.39
CA HIS A 3 46.10 -25.16 47.10
C HIS A 3 46.83 -25.14 45.72
N PRO A 4 47.46 -24.00 45.27
CA PRO A 4 47.98 -22.89 46.10
C PRO A 4 47.91 -21.44 45.52
N ALA A 5 48.19 -20.45 46.38
CA ALA A 5 48.74 -19.13 46.04
C ALA A 5 50.25 -19.23 45.74
N PRO A 6 50.92 -18.26 45.07
CA PRO A 6 51.69 -17.25 45.83
C PRO A 6 51.82 -15.87 45.12
N THR A 7 51.77 -14.71 45.79
CA THR A 7 52.77 -14.04 46.66
C THR A 7 53.60 -12.97 45.91
N ARG A 8 53.77 -11.84 46.62
CA ARG A 8 54.79 -10.78 46.52
C ARG A 8 54.46 -9.60 45.59
N LEU A 9 54.78 -8.35 45.92
CA LEU A 9 55.15 -7.58 47.12
C LEU A 9 55.54 -6.19 46.57
N ARG A 10 55.75 -5.23 47.47
CA ARG A 10 56.48 -3.95 47.30
C ARG A 10 55.66 -2.79 46.73
N SER A 11 55.30 -1.77 47.51
CA SER A 11 56.06 -0.83 48.37
C SER A 11 56.24 0.49 47.65
N GLY A 12 55.79 1.58 48.28
CA GLY A 12 56.12 2.93 47.86
C GLY A 12 55.13 3.97 48.39
N LEU A 13 55.11 4.17 49.71
CA LEU A 13 54.74 5.48 50.25
C LEU A 13 55.89 6.45 49.93
N ALA A 14 55.58 7.58 49.32
CA ALA A 14 56.31 8.82 49.55
C ALA A 14 55.33 9.98 49.42
N SER A 15 55.33 10.79 50.47
CA SER A 15 54.44 11.92 50.76
C SER A 15 55.00 13.22 50.13
N PRO A 16 54.53 14.43 50.48
CA PRO A 16 54.02 15.43 49.55
C PRO A 16 55.06 16.51 49.21
N ALA A 17 54.94 17.13 48.04
CA ALA A 17 55.58 18.41 47.77
C ALA A 17 54.49 19.47 47.61
N THR A 18 54.23 20.15 48.72
CA THR A 18 53.46 21.39 48.81
C THR A 18 54.13 22.45 47.92
N GLY A 19 53.44 22.88 46.89
CA GLY A 19 53.84 23.99 46.02
C GLY A 19 52.65 24.91 45.79
N LEU A 20 52.42 25.82 46.72
CA LEU A 20 51.57 26.99 46.54
C LEU A 20 52.20 27.90 45.47
N ILE A 21 51.57 28.00 44.31
CA ILE A 21 51.64 29.21 43.49
C ILE A 21 50.21 29.63 43.19
N ALA A 22 49.79 30.65 43.93
CA ALA A 22 48.61 31.44 43.64
C ALA A 22 48.86 32.30 42.40
N GLY A 23 47.82 32.48 41.58
CA GLY A 23 47.73 33.63 40.68
C GLY A 23 47.78 33.30 39.20
N ALA A 24 46.63 32.98 38.62
CA ALA A 24 46.23 33.48 37.30
C ALA A 24 44.73 33.23 37.15
N ALA A 25 43.95 34.25 37.49
CA ALA A 25 42.56 34.31 37.07
C ALA A 25 42.50 34.56 35.55
N LEU A 26 41.43 34.01 34.97
CA LEU A 26 40.76 34.45 33.74
C LEU A 26 41.13 33.74 32.42
N LEU A 27 40.04 33.37 31.72
CA LEU A 27 39.89 33.06 30.29
C LEU A 27 40.17 31.62 29.85
N ALA A 28 39.11 30.80 29.78
CA ALA A 28 38.51 30.42 28.50
C ALA A 28 37.35 29.43 28.70
N ALA A 29 36.13 29.94 28.93
CA ALA A 29 34.92 29.18 28.67
C ALA A 29 34.70 29.16 27.15
N LEU A 30 35.33 28.21 26.46
CA LEU A 30 35.18 28.04 25.01
C LEU A 30 33.90 27.25 24.71
N PHE A 31 32.93 28.02 24.24
CA PHE A 31 31.71 27.65 23.53
C PHE A 31 31.73 26.26 22.87
N LEU A 32 30.87 25.36 23.36
CA LEU A 32 30.34 24.24 22.58
C LEU A 32 28.84 24.47 22.36
N ALA A 33 28.51 25.53 21.62
CA ALA A 33 27.17 25.70 21.06
C ALA A 33 27.08 24.83 19.80
N ALA A 34 26.69 23.57 19.96
CA ALA A 34 26.39 22.71 18.83
C ALA A 34 25.15 23.26 18.09
N PRO A 35 25.20 23.56 16.79
CA PRO A 35 23.99 23.91 16.06
C PRO A 35 23.13 22.65 15.93
N LEU A 36 21.99 22.63 16.61
CA LEU A 36 20.93 21.65 16.37
C LEU A 36 20.42 21.87 14.94
N ARG A 37 20.96 21.10 13.98
CA ARG A 37 20.39 21.07 12.63
C ARG A 37 19.01 20.46 12.73
N ALA A 38 17.97 21.30 12.68
CA ALA A 38 16.61 20.85 12.47
C ALA A 38 16.57 20.09 11.12
N GLN A 39 16.52 18.77 11.20
CA GLN A 39 16.17 17.95 10.05
C GLN A 39 14.70 18.22 9.79
N VAL A 40 14.42 19.07 8.79
CA VAL A 40 13.08 19.15 8.20
C VAL A 40 12.87 17.81 7.52
N ALA A 41 12.25 16.87 8.22
CA ALA A 41 11.69 15.70 7.60
C ALA A 41 10.56 16.20 6.70
N THR A 42 10.78 16.16 5.39
CA THR A 42 9.69 16.33 4.43
C THR A 42 8.74 15.16 4.63
N GLU A 43 7.72 15.37 5.46
CA GLU A 43 6.65 14.40 5.66
C GLU A 43 5.85 14.39 4.35
N ILE A 44 6.13 13.42 3.48
CA ILE A 44 5.29 13.16 2.30
C ILE A 44 3.94 12.75 2.87
N SER A 45 2.98 13.68 2.91
CA SER A 45 1.62 13.38 3.36
C SER A 45 1.05 12.29 2.44
N PRO A 46 0.76 11.09 2.97
CA PRO A 46 0.23 9.98 2.17
C PRO A 46 -1.21 10.22 1.69
N ASP A 47 -1.83 11.34 2.06
CA ASP A 47 -3.26 11.61 1.89
C ASP A 47 -3.64 12.34 0.58
N ALA A 48 -2.66 12.75 -0.23
CA ALA A 48 -2.94 13.41 -1.50
C ALA A 48 -3.51 12.40 -2.52
N PRO A 49 -4.61 12.74 -3.23
CA PRO A 49 -5.21 11.84 -4.22
C PRO A 49 -4.31 11.67 -5.44
N ILE A 50 -4.24 10.43 -5.95
CA ILE A 50 -3.60 10.09 -7.21
C ILE A 50 -4.60 10.35 -8.33
N VAL A 51 -4.36 11.40 -9.12
CA VAL A 51 -5.21 11.74 -10.27
C VAL A 51 -4.89 10.87 -11.50
N ASN A 52 -5.89 10.61 -12.34
CA ASN A 52 -5.78 9.77 -13.54
C ASN A 52 -5.22 8.35 -13.24
N PHE A 53 -5.70 7.76 -12.15
CA PHE A 53 -5.21 6.49 -11.63
C PHE A 53 -5.33 5.35 -12.64
N ARG A 54 -4.29 4.51 -12.70
CA ARG A 54 -4.21 3.31 -13.55
C ARG A 54 -3.43 2.21 -12.81
N LEU A 55 -4.02 1.03 -12.73
CA LEU A 55 -3.40 -0.15 -12.16
C LEU A 55 -3.65 -1.37 -13.06
N PRO A 56 -2.70 -1.71 -13.94
CA PRO A 56 -2.74 -2.95 -14.69
C PRO A 56 -2.25 -4.12 -13.82
N THR A 57 -2.76 -5.32 -14.08
CA THR A 57 -2.09 -6.55 -13.67
C THR A 57 -1.96 -7.49 -14.85
N PHE A 58 -1.06 -8.45 -14.68
CA PHE A 58 -0.68 -9.38 -15.72
C PHE A 58 -0.79 -10.82 -15.24
N THR A 59 -1.01 -11.75 -16.17
CA THR A 59 -0.86 -13.19 -15.93
C THR A 59 0.63 -13.52 -15.75
N PRO A 60 0.98 -14.72 -15.24
CA PRO A 60 2.38 -15.16 -15.15
C PRO A 60 3.13 -15.12 -16.50
N GLU A 61 2.41 -15.32 -17.60
CA GLU A 61 2.93 -15.28 -18.97
C GLU A 61 3.11 -13.85 -19.50
N GLY A 62 2.67 -12.83 -18.74
CA GLY A 62 2.82 -11.42 -19.10
C GLY A 62 1.65 -10.82 -19.88
N TYR A 63 0.55 -11.56 -20.10
CA TYR A 63 -0.64 -11.01 -20.73
C TYR A 63 -1.42 -10.14 -19.77
N ARG A 64 -2.12 -9.10 -20.28
CA ARG A 64 -2.99 -8.29 -19.42
C ARG A 64 -4.11 -9.16 -18.87
N ALA A 65 -4.29 -9.12 -17.56
CA ALA A 65 -5.36 -9.83 -16.88
C ALA A 65 -6.53 -8.88 -16.59
N TRP A 66 -6.23 -7.73 -15.98
CA TRP A 66 -7.21 -6.66 -15.77
C TRP A 66 -6.52 -5.31 -15.61
N LEU A 67 -7.28 -4.25 -15.84
CA LEU A 67 -6.85 -2.87 -15.71
C LEU A 67 -7.91 -2.09 -14.94
N VAL A 68 -7.54 -1.55 -13.80
CA VAL A 68 -8.34 -0.59 -13.04
C VAL A 68 -7.94 0.82 -13.44
N ARG A 69 -8.93 1.68 -13.70
CA ARG A 69 -8.77 3.11 -13.93
C ARG A 69 -9.77 3.91 -13.10
N GLY A 70 -9.41 5.13 -12.76
CA GLY A 70 -10.30 6.10 -12.13
C GLY A 70 -9.80 7.53 -12.31
N SER A 71 -10.66 8.52 -12.08
CA SER A 71 -10.24 9.92 -12.09
C SER A 71 -9.37 10.27 -10.90
N GLU A 72 -9.65 9.66 -9.75
CA GLU A 72 -8.86 9.76 -8.52
C GLU A 72 -8.74 8.40 -7.84
N ALA A 73 -7.61 8.18 -7.17
CA ALA A 73 -7.45 7.12 -6.20
C ALA A 73 -6.84 7.64 -4.89
N ARG A 74 -7.26 7.08 -3.77
CA ARG A 74 -6.67 7.31 -2.44
C ARG A 74 -6.20 6.00 -1.86
N MET A 75 -4.97 5.97 -1.38
CA MET A 75 -4.43 4.83 -0.65
C MET A 75 -5.02 4.86 0.76
N LEU A 76 -5.96 3.97 1.08
CA LEU A 76 -6.53 3.87 2.44
C LEU A 76 -5.61 3.07 3.36
N SER A 77 -4.87 2.11 2.79
CA SER A 77 -3.84 1.34 3.46
C SER A 77 -2.85 0.78 2.43
N LYS A 78 -1.89 -0.05 2.87
CA LYS A 78 -0.99 -0.77 1.97
C LYS A 78 -1.70 -1.76 1.04
N ALA A 79 -2.92 -2.19 1.38
CA ALA A 79 -3.65 -3.24 0.67
C ALA A 79 -5.00 -2.78 0.08
N GLU A 80 -5.43 -1.55 0.39
CA GLU A 80 -6.74 -1.03 0.02
C GLU A 80 -6.62 0.33 -0.65
N ILE A 81 -7.23 0.42 -1.84
CA ILE A 81 -7.24 1.61 -2.66
C ILE A 81 -8.69 2.00 -2.90
N GLU A 82 -9.09 3.20 -2.51
CA GLU A 82 -10.36 3.77 -2.93
C GLU A 82 -10.18 4.41 -4.31
N VAL A 83 -11.07 4.10 -5.25
CA VAL A 83 -11.05 4.62 -6.63
C VAL A 83 -12.38 5.31 -6.93
N ARG A 84 -12.31 6.53 -7.47
CA ARG A 84 -13.47 7.29 -7.97
C ARG A 84 -13.59 7.16 -9.48
N GLU A 85 -14.84 7.11 -9.97
CA GLU A 85 -15.17 6.90 -11.39
C GLU A 85 -14.46 5.66 -11.96
N LEU A 86 -14.65 4.54 -11.27
CA LEU A 86 -14.05 3.26 -11.63
C LEU A 86 -14.45 2.86 -13.05
N THR A 87 -13.44 2.58 -13.87
CA THR A 87 -13.53 1.69 -15.02
C THR A 87 -12.57 0.53 -14.80
N MET A 88 -13.09 -0.68 -14.69
CA MET A 88 -12.29 -1.89 -14.64
C MET A 88 -12.52 -2.70 -15.92
N THR A 89 -11.43 -3.04 -16.60
CA THR A 89 -11.45 -3.88 -17.80
C THR A 89 -10.82 -5.22 -17.47
N VAL A 90 -11.53 -6.32 -17.72
CA VAL A 90 -11.02 -7.68 -17.63
C VAL A 90 -10.70 -8.16 -19.04
N PHE A 91 -9.48 -8.63 -19.23
CA PHE A 91 -8.99 -9.11 -20.53
C PHE A 91 -9.02 -10.65 -20.57
N SER A 92 -8.87 -11.20 -21.77
CA SER A 92 -8.77 -12.64 -22.00
C SER A 92 -7.62 -13.33 -21.26
N GLY A 93 -6.58 -12.58 -20.88
CA GLY A 93 -5.39 -13.14 -20.22
C GLY A 93 -4.54 -13.98 -21.16
N ASN A 94 -4.61 -13.73 -22.47
CA ASN A 94 -3.85 -14.42 -23.50
C ASN A 94 -3.42 -13.44 -24.60
N GLU A 95 -2.76 -13.94 -25.64
CA GLU A 95 -2.21 -13.18 -26.76
C GLU A 95 -3.25 -12.38 -27.56
N THR A 96 -4.53 -12.74 -27.46
CA THR A 96 -5.60 -12.01 -28.17
C THR A 96 -5.88 -10.64 -27.57
N ASP A 97 -5.51 -10.45 -26.29
CA ASP A 97 -5.68 -9.19 -25.55
C ASP A 97 -7.10 -8.60 -25.65
N ARG A 98 -8.09 -9.49 -25.82
CA ARG A 98 -9.49 -9.13 -26.02
C ARG A 98 -10.10 -8.71 -24.68
N ILE A 99 -10.88 -7.63 -24.71
CA ILE A 99 -11.74 -7.25 -23.57
C ILE A 99 -12.85 -8.30 -23.45
N GLN A 100 -12.91 -8.96 -22.29
CA GLN A 100 -13.99 -9.88 -21.96
C GLN A 100 -15.14 -9.14 -21.28
N THR A 101 -14.83 -8.40 -20.22
CA THR A 101 -15.85 -7.75 -19.40
C THR A 101 -15.37 -6.36 -18.96
N MET A 102 -16.29 -5.40 -18.91
CA MET A 102 -16.05 -4.08 -18.31
C MET A 102 -16.98 -3.85 -17.12
N LEU A 103 -16.43 -3.35 -16.02
CA LEU A 103 -17.17 -2.97 -14.82
C LEU A 103 -17.02 -1.46 -14.61
N LEU A 104 -18.15 -0.77 -14.52
CA LEU A 104 -18.22 0.68 -14.28
C LEU A 104 -18.90 0.95 -12.95
N SER A 105 -18.33 1.84 -12.13
CA SER A 105 -18.93 2.26 -10.85
C SER A 105 -18.49 3.69 -10.51
N PRO A 106 -19.34 4.53 -9.90
CA PRO A 106 -18.91 5.85 -9.42
C PRO A 106 -17.83 5.78 -8.33
N GLN A 107 -17.74 4.67 -7.60
CA GLN A 107 -16.77 4.47 -6.52
C GLN A 107 -16.54 2.98 -6.26
N ALA A 108 -15.31 2.60 -5.94
CA ALA A 108 -14.98 1.23 -5.55
C ALA A 108 -13.77 1.18 -4.62
N ARG A 109 -13.65 0.07 -3.88
CA ARG A 109 -12.44 -0.32 -3.15
C ARG A 109 -11.77 -1.47 -3.88
N VAL A 110 -10.49 -1.30 -4.15
CA VAL A 110 -9.65 -2.25 -4.87
C VAL A 110 -8.64 -2.83 -3.90
N PHE A 111 -8.57 -4.16 -3.87
CA PHE A 111 -7.63 -4.94 -3.10
C PHE A 111 -6.73 -5.70 -4.07
N PRO A 112 -5.56 -5.15 -4.47
CA PRO A 112 -4.67 -5.78 -5.45
C PRO A 112 -4.23 -7.19 -5.05
N GLN A 113 -4.16 -7.44 -3.74
CA GLN A 113 -4.03 -8.75 -3.15
C GLN A 113 -5.07 -8.83 -2.03
N PRO A 114 -6.13 -9.65 -2.18
CA PRO A 114 -6.22 -10.89 -2.97
C PRO A 114 -6.79 -10.79 -4.41
N GLN A 115 -6.78 -9.62 -5.06
CA GLN A 115 -7.41 -9.35 -6.38
C GLN A 115 -8.94 -9.32 -6.34
N VAL A 116 -9.44 -8.44 -5.48
CA VAL A 116 -10.86 -8.24 -5.23
C VAL A 116 -11.20 -6.77 -5.46
N VAL A 117 -12.37 -6.51 -6.05
CA VAL A 117 -12.94 -5.17 -6.12
C VAL A 117 -14.34 -5.19 -5.53
N THR A 118 -14.66 -4.19 -4.73
CA THR A 118 -15.99 -4.07 -4.11
C THR A 118 -16.53 -2.67 -4.29
N GLY A 119 -17.84 -2.53 -4.29
CA GLY A 119 -18.49 -1.22 -4.28
C GLY A 119 -19.87 -1.29 -3.65
N ASP A 120 -20.16 -0.33 -2.78
CA ASP A 120 -21.48 -0.23 -2.14
C ASP A 120 -22.50 0.42 -3.07
N ARG A 121 -22.04 1.27 -4.00
CA ARG A 121 -22.86 2.00 -4.99
C ARG A 121 -23.14 1.15 -6.23
N SER A 122 -23.83 1.76 -7.19
CA SER A 122 -24.22 1.13 -8.45
C SER A 122 -23.03 0.56 -9.23
N ILE A 123 -23.20 -0.61 -9.82
CA ILE A 123 -22.32 -1.16 -10.85
C ILE A 123 -23.06 -1.29 -12.17
N ARG A 124 -22.32 -1.15 -13.27
CA ARG A 124 -22.69 -1.64 -14.59
C ARG A 124 -21.63 -2.61 -15.09
N VAL A 125 -22.04 -3.86 -15.33
CA VAL A 125 -21.22 -4.93 -15.91
C VAL A 125 -21.60 -5.07 -17.36
N ILE A 126 -20.63 -4.97 -18.26
CA ILE A 126 -20.81 -5.05 -19.71
C ILE A 126 -19.98 -6.23 -20.20
N ASP A 127 -20.66 -7.24 -20.72
CA ASP A 127 -20.10 -8.42 -21.34
C ASP A 127 -20.66 -8.55 -22.77
N ASP A 128 -20.10 -9.41 -23.62
CA ASP A 128 -20.63 -9.55 -24.98
C ASP A 128 -22.03 -10.20 -25.00
N GLN A 129 -22.33 -11.11 -24.07
CA GLN A 129 -23.61 -11.81 -24.00
C GLN A 129 -24.68 -11.08 -23.18
N PHE A 130 -24.26 -10.27 -22.21
CA PHE A 130 -25.20 -9.65 -21.28
C PHE A 130 -24.70 -8.31 -20.74
N GLU A 131 -25.64 -7.57 -20.16
CA GLU A 131 -25.37 -6.40 -19.35
C GLU A 131 -26.08 -6.56 -18.01
N ALA A 132 -25.38 -6.27 -16.92
CA ALA A 132 -25.96 -6.33 -15.58
C ALA A 132 -25.76 -5.00 -14.84
N THR A 133 -26.74 -4.63 -14.03
CA THR A 133 -26.67 -3.49 -13.13
C THR A 133 -27.19 -3.87 -11.75
N GLY A 134 -26.81 -3.10 -10.75
CA GLY A 134 -27.31 -3.22 -9.38
C GLY A 134 -26.36 -2.55 -8.41
N GLU A 135 -26.45 -2.87 -7.12
CA GLU A 135 -25.70 -2.23 -6.04
C GLU A 135 -25.13 -3.27 -5.06
N SER A 136 -24.22 -2.83 -4.18
CA SER A 136 -23.58 -3.68 -3.17
C SER A 136 -22.95 -4.92 -3.81
N TRP A 137 -21.89 -4.68 -4.57
CA TRP A 137 -21.30 -5.65 -5.48
C TRP A 137 -19.86 -6.00 -5.11
N ARG A 138 -19.43 -7.14 -5.61
CA ARG A 138 -18.08 -7.68 -5.43
C ARG A 138 -17.63 -8.41 -6.69
N TYR A 139 -16.43 -8.12 -7.14
CA TYR A 139 -15.72 -8.88 -8.17
C TYR A 139 -14.52 -9.60 -7.57
N GLU A 140 -14.38 -10.89 -7.90
CA GLU A 140 -13.31 -11.76 -7.43
C GLU A 140 -12.59 -12.34 -8.64
N HIS A 141 -11.39 -11.82 -8.92
CA HIS A 141 -10.70 -12.11 -10.17
C HIS A 141 -10.33 -13.58 -10.31
N ARG A 142 -9.82 -14.20 -9.22
CA ARG A 142 -9.41 -15.61 -9.19
C ARG A 142 -10.56 -16.56 -9.50
N GLU A 143 -11.76 -16.21 -9.06
CA GLU A 143 -12.98 -17.01 -9.25
C GLU A 143 -13.76 -16.59 -10.49
N LYS A 144 -13.30 -15.52 -11.18
CA LYS A 144 -13.99 -14.87 -12.29
C LYS A 144 -15.47 -14.60 -11.99
N ARG A 145 -15.77 -14.20 -10.75
CA ARG A 145 -17.15 -14.05 -10.25
C ARG A 145 -17.48 -12.59 -9.99
N VAL A 146 -18.64 -12.15 -10.45
CA VAL A 146 -19.31 -10.93 -9.99
C VAL A 146 -20.51 -11.32 -9.13
N SER A 147 -20.61 -10.76 -7.93
CA SER A 147 -21.80 -10.86 -7.06
C SER A 147 -22.42 -9.47 -6.92
N ILE A 148 -23.74 -9.36 -7.04
CA ILE A 148 -24.49 -8.10 -6.91
C ILE A 148 -25.68 -8.38 -5.99
N ALA A 149 -25.79 -7.66 -4.88
CA ALA A 149 -26.75 -8.01 -3.82
C ALA A 149 -28.09 -7.29 -3.92
N LYS A 150 -28.15 -6.11 -4.56
CA LYS A 150 -29.35 -5.24 -4.53
C LYS A 150 -29.68 -4.67 -5.90
N ASN A 151 -30.95 -4.38 -6.12
CA ASN A 151 -31.47 -3.69 -7.31
C ASN A 151 -30.97 -4.30 -8.63
N VAL A 152 -30.87 -5.62 -8.67
CA VAL A 152 -30.23 -6.33 -9.78
C VAL A 152 -31.13 -6.33 -11.00
N ARG A 153 -30.58 -5.92 -12.14
CA ARG A 153 -31.18 -6.07 -13.46
C ARG A 153 -30.16 -6.67 -14.41
N VAL A 154 -30.57 -7.72 -15.11
CA VAL A 154 -29.76 -8.37 -16.15
C VAL A 154 -30.51 -8.30 -17.48
N THR A 155 -29.80 -7.92 -18.53
CA THR A 155 -30.29 -7.88 -19.90
C THR A 155 -29.39 -8.76 -20.75
N PHE A 156 -29.93 -9.87 -21.25
CA PHE A 156 -29.23 -10.74 -22.18
C PHE A 156 -29.39 -10.21 -23.61
N ARG A 157 -28.31 -10.24 -24.38
CA ARG A 157 -28.28 -9.85 -25.80
C ARG A 157 -28.51 -11.04 -26.74
N ALA A 158 -28.52 -12.26 -26.22
CA ALA A 158 -28.80 -13.46 -26.99
C ALA A 158 -30.31 -13.66 -27.23
N GLU A 159 -30.67 -14.26 -28.37
CA GLU A 159 -32.00 -14.83 -28.55
C GLU A 159 -32.22 -15.95 -27.53
N LEU A 160 -33.17 -15.76 -26.63
CA LEU A 160 -33.60 -16.78 -25.66
C LEU A 160 -34.38 -17.90 -26.39
N LYS A 161 -33.67 -18.76 -27.11
CA LYS A 161 -34.25 -19.99 -27.67
C LYS A 161 -34.36 -21.03 -26.54
N ASN A 162 -35.56 -21.55 -26.33
CA ASN A 162 -35.88 -22.69 -25.43
C ASN A 162 -35.79 -22.45 -23.92
N LEU A 163 -36.29 -21.32 -23.38
CA LEU A 163 -36.44 -21.14 -21.93
C LEU A 163 -37.64 -21.86 -21.28
N LEU A 164 -38.53 -22.44 -22.08
CA LEU A 164 -39.75 -23.13 -21.61
C LEU A 164 -39.84 -24.51 -22.27
N GLN A 165 -38.99 -25.45 -21.84
CA GLN A 165 -39.19 -26.87 -22.15
C GLN A 165 -39.61 -27.62 -20.90
#